data_AF-A0A853I9T5-F1
#
_entry.id   AF-A0A853I9T5-F1
#
_cell.length_a   1.000
_cell.length_b   1.000
_cell.length_c   1.000
_cell.angle_alpha   90.00
_cell.angle_beta   90.00
_cell.angle_gamma   90.00
#
_symmetry.space_group_name_H-M   'P 1'
#
loop_
_entity.id
_entity.type
_entity.pdbx_description
1 polymer ?
#
loop_
_entity_poly.entity_id
_entity_poly.type
_entity_poly.pdbx_seq_one_letter_code
_entity_poly.pdbx_strand_id
1 'polypeptide(L)'
;MHINQYIVQKILYSAILFTNITFAQSSSDDNYSAINSVTANQETRTFFDDKWDSESDADDPAVWVNPHDSSKSLIIGTLKKGGLAVFNLQGDMLQQIIPEKNQITGLQGRYNNVDILTGYLLEDSQMDFAVVTDRGTDKLKIFSIDYQSEKKPVLTDITSNSVPMLFSRSIDDVKTKNTAYGLAVHYNQKQQQSMGFVTQANHTKIAQVSFYTTPIGKISYKVNTYHLLPSDFNTESDPRWSPCQEDDGDLPQLEGLVIDPQRQQLYASQEQVGIWQIPYQTDQLSTKPGLPLLIDTVASFGVPYKRIWDPSEEEYQCHWLNSLPQNAHLRADVEGLALYQPQQGQQYLIASSQGDDHYAVYQLNHQPLSQQPEFIGRFQINKGLVDGSSHTDGIAITAQTIGAQYPQGLMVVQDGNDEPISFDSKGRQREKTNFKLVSWEKIKRYLKLYSQYEWLLGAAVERRGPMSL
;
A
#
# COMPACT_ATOMS: atom_id res chain seq x y z
N MET A 1 6.23 5.42 85.88
CA MET A 1 6.71 4.38 84.95
C MET A 1 5.75 4.32 83.77
N HIS A 2 6.31 4.15 82.57
CA HIS A 2 5.65 3.89 81.28
C HIS A 2 5.22 5.06 80.40
N ILE A 3 6.10 5.26 79.42
CA ILE A 3 5.93 5.86 78.08
C ILE A 3 4.84 5.10 77.31
N ASN A 4 3.93 5.79 76.61
CA ASN A 4 3.67 5.49 75.20
C ASN A 4 2.84 6.54 74.45
N GLN A 5 3.17 6.65 73.17
CA GLN A 5 2.69 7.61 72.18
C GLN A 5 1.33 7.22 71.56
N TYR A 6 0.76 8.20 70.86
CA TYR A 6 -0.34 8.18 69.87
C TYR A 6 -1.78 8.33 70.38
N ILE A 7 -2.39 9.49 70.05
CA ILE A 7 -3.66 9.64 69.34
C ILE A 7 -3.66 11.03 68.68
N VAL A 8 -3.83 11.06 67.36
CA VAL A 8 -4.02 12.27 66.54
C VAL A 8 -5.52 12.58 66.50
N GLN A 9 -5.92 13.74 66.99
CA GLN A 9 -7.11 14.44 66.49
C GLN A 9 -7.06 15.92 66.90
N LYS A 10 -6.97 16.83 65.92
CA LYS A 10 -7.74 18.08 65.92
C LYS A 10 -7.64 18.78 64.57
N ILE A 11 -8.80 18.85 63.94
CA ILE A 11 -9.17 19.70 62.80
C ILE A 11 -9.04 21.16 63.23
N LEU A 12 -8.46 22.01 62.37
CA LEU A 12 -8.82 23.43 62.32
C LEU A 12 -8.59 23.97 60.89
N TYR A 13 -9.66 24.57 60.38
CA TYR A 13 -9.83 25.15 59.06
C TYR A 13 -8.80 26.23 58.74
N SER A 14 -8.34 26.28 57.49
CA SER A 14 -7.65 27.44 56.91
C SER A 14 -8.26 27.73 55.55
N ALA A 15 -8.96 28.86 55.45
CA ALA A 15 -9.48 29.41 54.20
C ALA A 15 -8.31 29.97 53.37
N ILE A 16 -8.16 29.53 52.13
CA ILE A 16 -7.23 30.11 51.16
C ILE A 16 -8.02 31.08 50.28
N LEU A 17 -7.62 32.35 50.31
CA LEU A 17 -8.08 33.37 49.38
C LEU A 17 -7.71 32.99 47.95
N PHE A 18 -8.71 32.87 47.08
CA PHE A 18 -8.50 32.91 45.63
C PHE A 18 -8.28 34.36 45.19
N THR A 19 -7.04 34.73 44.93
CA THR A 19 -6.73 35.92 44.14
C THR A 19 -7.01 35.62 42.67
N ASN A 20 -7.97 36.32 42.08
CA ASN A 20 -8.22 36.32 40.64
C ASN A 20 -7.03 36.94 39.91
N ILE A 21 -6.14 36.10 39.39
CA ILE A 21 -5.20 36.50 38.34
C ILE A 21 -5.96 36.38 37.02
N THR A 22 -6.41 37.52 36.49
CA THR A 22 -6.87 37.63 35.11
C THR A 22 -5.68 37.41 34.18
N PHE A 23 -5.49 36.18 33.72
CA PHE A 23 -4.67 35.95 32.54
C PHE A 23 -5.43 36.54 31.34
N ALA A 24 -4.83 37.55 30.70
CA ALA A 24 -5.23 37.92 29.35
C ALA A 24 -5.02 36.69 28.46
N GLN A 25 -6.10 36.11 27.95
CA GLN A 25 -6.04 35.18 26.83
C GLN A 25 -5.51 35.96 25.63
N SER A 26 -4.19 35.90 25.40
CA SER A 26 -3.66 36.14 24.07
C SER A 26 -4.11 34.95 23.22
N SER A 27 -5.07 35.20 22.33
CA SER A 27 -5.44 34.30 21.25
C SER A 27 -4.21 34.04 20.37
N SER A 28 -3.62 32.85 20.51
CA SER A 28 -2.65 32.29 19.56
C SER A 28 -2.99 30.82 19.37
N ASP A 29 -4.16 30.57 18.76
CA ASP A 29 -4.68 29.24 18.41
C ASP A 29 -4.30 28.81 16.97
N ASP A 30 -3.44 29.54 16.27
CA ASP A 30 -3.12 29.28 14.85
C ASP A 30 -1.67 28.80 14.66
N ASN A 31 -1.40 27.49 14.78
CA ASN A 31 -0.25 26.88 14.08
C ASN A 31 -0.38 25.38 13.74
N TYR A 32 -1.40 24.67 14.24
CA TYR A 32 -1.84 23.38 13.69
C TYR A 32 -3.21 23.54 13.02
N SER A 33 -3.30 24.41 12.02
CA SER A 33 -4.53 24.56 11.25
C SER A 33 -4.80 23.29 10.44
N ALA A 34 -6.04 22.79 10.51
CA ALA A 34 -6.53 21.83 9.54
C ALA A 34 -6.29 22.40 8.13
N ILE A 35 -5.83 21.56 7.20
CA ILE A 35 -5.69 21.95 5.80
C ILE A 35 -6.96 21.58 5.05
N ASN A 36 -7.34 22.36 4.04
CA ASN A 36 -8.55 22.12 3.26
C ASN A 36 -8.35 21.18 2.06
N SER A 37 -7.10 20.81 1.75
CA SER A 37 -6.76 19.91 0.64
C SER A 37 -5.42 19.21 0.91
N VAL A 38 -5.31 17.93 0.56
CA VAL A 38 -4.04 17.22 0.53
C VAL A 38 -3.36 17.47 -0.83
N THR A 39 -2.06 17.75 -0.84
CA THR A 39 -1.27 17.99 -2.05
C THR A 39 0.05 17.23 -1.96
N ALA A 40 0.58 16.78 -3.09
CA ALA A 40 1.89 16.15 -3.14
C ALA A 40 3.02 17.13 -2.82
N ASN A 41 4.10 16.60 -2.26
CA ASN A 41 5.33 17.32 -1.97
C ASN A 41 6.29 17.31 -3.16
N GLN A 42 6.31 16.20 -3.90
CA GLN A 42 7.20 15.92 -5.02
C GLN A 42 6.54 14.86 -5.93
N GLU A 43 7.05 14.70 -7.14
CA GLU A 43 6.70 13.61 -8.05
C GLU A 43 7.97 13.02 -8.69
N THR A 44 7.87 11.79 -9.18
CA THR A 44 8.92 11.16 -10.00
C THR A 44 8.87 11.68 -11.44
N ARG A 45 9.91 11.38 -12.24
CA ARG A 45 9.83 11.60 -13.69
C ARG A 45 8.56 10.97 -14.27
N THR A 46 8.02 11.60 -15.30
CA THR A 46 6.95 11.05 -16.15
C THR A 46 7.45 9.83 -16.94
N PHE A 47 6.58 8.83 -17.04
CA PHE A 47 6.70 7.69 -17.95
C PHE A 47 5.65 7.77 -19.04
N PHE A 48 5.94 7.22 -20.21
CA PHE A 48 5.01 7.17 -21.32
C PHE A 48 4.76 5.74 -21.75
N ASP A 49 3.49 5.35 -21.90
CA ASP A 49 3.14 4.06 -22.49
C ASP A 49 3.27 4.12 -24.02
N ASP A 50 4.52 4.29 -24.47
CA ASP A 50 4.86 4.13 -25.86
C ASP A 50 6.23 3.47 -26.02
N LYS A 51 6.48 3.01 -27.24
CA LYS A 51 7.72 2.33 -27.61
C LYS A 51 9.01 3.13 -27.34
N TRP A 52 8.93 4.45 -27.17
CA TRP A 52 10.11 5.29 -26.94
C TRP A 52 10.53 5.30 -25.47
N ASP A 53 9.59 5.08 -24.57
CA ASP A 53 9.87 4.86 -23.13
C ASP A 53 9.58 3.41 -22.73
N SER A 54 9.81 2.47 -23.65
CA SER A 54 9.70 1.02 -23.39
C SER A 54 8.34 0.55 -22.90
N GLU A 55 7.25 1.19 -23.34
CA GLU A 55 5.88 0.86 -22.92
C GLU A 55 5.78 0.92 -21.38
N SER A 56 6.35 1.99 -20.80
CA SER A 56 6.41 2.18 -19.35
C SER A 56 5.10 2.78 -18.87
N ASP A 57 4.45 2.05 -17.98
CA ASP A 57 3.19 2.43 -17.35
C ASP A 57 3.33 2.18 -15.85
N ALA A 58 3.45 3.27 -15.09
CA ALA A 58 3.68 3.21 -13.66
C ALA A 58 2.47 2.60 -12.97
N ASP A 59 2.71 1.65 -12.06
CA ASP A 59 1.66 0.78 -11.53
C ASP A 59 1.72 0.76 -10.00
N ASP A 60 2.73 0.10 -9.44
CA ASP A 60 2.84 -0.12 -8.00
C ASP A 60 4.14 0.46 -7.42
N PRO A 61 4.07 1.34 -6.41
CA PRO A 61 5.23 1.81 -5.68
C PRO A 61 5.53 0.94 -4.44
N ALA A 62 6.78 0.93 -4.03
CA ALA A 62 7.24 0.48 -2.73
C ALA A 62 8.26 1.48 -2.15
N VAL A 63 8.26 1.65 -0.83
CA VAL A 63 9.18 2.56 -0.13
C VAL A 63 10.21 1.75 0.64
N TRP A 64 11.47 1.81 0.22
CA TRP A 64 12.58 1.27 1.00
C TRP A 64 13.19 2.38 1.85
N VAL A 65 13.11 2.21 3.18
CA VAL A 65 13.71 3.15 4.15
C VAL A 65 15.14 2.73 4.43
N ASN A 66 16.10 3.59 4.10
CA ASN A 66 17.50 3.30 4.35
C ASN A 66 17.77 3.23 5.87
N PRO A 67 18.28 2.11 6.40
CA PRO A 67 18.47 1.93 7.84
C PRO A 67 19.65 2.75 8.41
N HIS A 68 20.55 3.25 7.56
CA HIS A 68 21.74 4.02 7.97
C HIS A 68 21.54 5.54 7.81
N ASP A 69 20.80 5.96 6.78
CA ASP A 69 20.52 7.36 6.50
C ASP A 69 19.18 7.49 5.77
N SER A 70 18.11 7.82 6.48
CA SER A 70 16.77 7.85 5.90
C SER A 70 16.59 8.93 4.81
N SER A 71 17.49 9.92 4.71
CA SER A 71 17.49 10.87 3.58
C SER A 71 17.90 10.23 2.24
N LYS A 72 18.49 9.03 2.30
CA LYS A 72 18.90 8.21 1.15
C LYS A 72 17.95 7.04 0.86
N SER A 73 16.74 7.11 1.40
CA SER A 73 15.65 6.16 1.12
C SER A 73 15.26 6.19 -0.36
N LEU A 74 14.66 5.11 -0.83
CA LEU A 74 14.34 4.90 -2.24
C LEU A 74 12.84 4.69 -2.43
N ILE A 75 12.36 5.17 -3.58
CA ILE A 75 11.09 4.74 -4.15
C ILE A 75 11.41 3.72 -5.23
N ILE A 76 10.77 2.56 -5.17
CA ILE A 76 10.92 1.51 -6.18
C ILE A 76 9.54 1.32 -6.79
N GLY A 77 9.42 1.46 -8.11
CA GLY A 77 8.12 1.38 -8.79
C GLY A 77 8.17 0.42 -9.97
N THR A 78 7.09 -0.33 -10.17
CA THR A 78 6.88 -1.11 -11.39
C THR A 78 6.35 -0.21 -12.51
N LEU A 79 6.73 -0.56 -13.74
CA LEU A 79 6.38 0.18 -14.97
C LEU A 79 5.70 -0.73 -16.00
N LYS A 80 4.98 -1.76 -15.54
CA LYS A 80 4.44 -2.87 -16.35
C LYS A 80 5.49 -3.50 -17.27
N LYS A 81 5.48 -3.15 -18.57
CA LYS A 81 6.45 -3.65 -19.55
C LYS A 81 7.80 -2.94 -19.46
N GLY A 82 7.81 -1.69 -18.99
CA GLY A 82 9.01 -0.90 -18.69
C GLY A 82 9.85 -1.46 -17.53
N GLY A 83 9.33 -2.47 -16.81
CA GLY A 83 10.05 -3.22 -15.80
C GLY A 83 10.00 -2.59 -14.42
N LEU A 84 11.16 -2.36 -13.81
CA LEU A 84 11.31 -1.80 -12.47
C LEU A 84 12.15 -0.54 -12.52
N ALA A 85 11.73 0.53 -11.85
CA ALA A 85 12.50 1.75 -11.70
C ALA A 85 12.76 2.09 -10.23
N VAL A 86 13.89 2.75 -9.99
CA VAL A 86 14.35 3.17 -8.67
C VAL A 86 14.57 4.67 -8.69
N PHE A 87 14.04 5.37 -7.69
CA PHE A 87 14.12 6.82 -7.57
C PHE A 87 14.66 7.23 -6.20
N ASN A 88 15.34 8.37 -6.16
CA ASN A 88 15.59 9.08 -4.90
C ASN A 88 14.35 9.86 -4.44
N LEU A 89 14.42 10.51 -3.28
CA LEU A 89 13.33 11.31 -2.72
C LEU A 89 13.03 12.61 -3.49
N GLN A 90 13.92 13.01 -4.40
CA GLN A 90 13.73 14.16 -5.29
C GLN A 90 12.96 13.77 -6.56
N GLY A 91 12.71 12.47 -6.78
CA GLY A 91 12.04 11.96 -7.98
C GLY A 91 12.98 11.61 -9.13
N ASP A 92 14.30 11.75 -8.94
CA ASP A 92 15.28 11.41 -9.96
C ASP A 92 15.43 9.89 -10.07
N MET A 93 15.36 9.37 -11.31
CA MET A 93 15.54 7.95 -11.58
C MET A 93 17.01 7.55 -11.48
N LEU A 94 17.33 6.68 -10.53
CA LEU A 94 18.66 6.13 -10.29
C LEU A 94 18.94 4.90 -11.15
N GLN A 95 17.94 4.05 -11.35
CA GLN A 95 18.07 2.81 -12.11
C GLN A 95 16.74 2.44 -12.76
N GLN A 96 16.82 1.81 -13.94
CA GLN A 96 15.71 1.09 -14.55
C GLN A 96 16.20 -0.31 -14.94
N ILE A 97 15.41 -1.32 -14.63
CA ILE A 97 15.65 -2.73 -14.97
C ILE A 97 14.51 -3.16 -15.88
N ILE A 98 14.84 -3.44 -17.14
CA ILE A 98 13.89 -3.99 -18.10
C ILE A 98 13.96 -5.52 -17.96
N PRO A 99 12.83 -6.22 -17.75
CA PRO A 99 12.82 -7.67 -17.67
C PRO A 99 13.37 -8.30 -18.95
N GLU A 100 14.17 -9.35 -18.80
CA GLU A 100 14.66 -10.09 -19.95
C GLU A 100 13.52 -10.86 -20.62
N LYS A 101 13.55 -10.92 -21.94
CA LYS A 101 12.71 -11.82 -22.71
C LYS A 101 13.12 -13.26 -22.41
N ASN A 102 12.15 -14.10 -22.08
CA ASN A 102 12.40 -15.52 -21.92
C ASN A 102 12.77 -16.13 -23.28
N GLN A 103 14.02 -16.58 -23.41
CA GLN A 103 14.56 -17.10 -24.67
C GLN A 103 13.93 -18.42 -25.12
N ILE A 104 13.32 -19.17 -24.20
CA ILE A 104 12.67 -20.45 -24.50
C ILE A 104 11.24 -20.22 -24.96
N THR A 105 10.49 -19.38 -24.23
CA THR A 105 9.07 -19.18 -24.49
C THR A 105 8.78 -18.05 -25.47
N GLY A 106 9.74 -17.15 -25.65
CA GLY A 106 9.57 -15.90 -26.38
C GLY A 106 8.68 -14.88 -25.66
N LEU A 107 8.24 -15.15 -24.42
CA LEU A 107 7.44 -14.22 -23.64
C LEU A 107 8.34 -13.14 -23.02
N GLN A 108 7.90 -11.89 -23.14
CA GLN A 108 8.52 -10.76 -22.47
C GLN A 108 8.10 -10.79 -21.00
N GLY A 109 9.05 -10.66 -20.07
CA GLY A 109 8.69 -10.45 -18.66
C GLY A 109 7.93 -9.13 -18.51
N ARG A 110 6.97 -9.10 -17.59
CA ARG A 110 6.12 -7.93 -17.34
C ARG A 110 5.88 -7.85 -15.85
N TYR A 111 6.47 -6.84 -15.22
CA TYR A 111 6.36 -6.67 -13.77
C TYR A 111 5.01 -6.05 -13.42
N ASN A 112 4.45 -6.37 -12.25
CA ASN A 112 3.15 -5.81 -11.83
C ASN A 112 3.25 -5.11 -10.48
N ASN A 113 3.42 -5.85 -9.39
CA ASN A 113 3.57 -5.27 -8.06
C ASN A 113 4.97 -5.47 -7.50
N VAL A 114 5.38 -4.56 -6.60
CA VAL A 114 6.65 -4.61 -5.90
C VAL A 114 6.45 -4.39 -4.41
N ASP A 115 7.15 -5.16 -3.58
CA ASP A 115 7.18 -4.93 -2.13
C ASP A 115 8.57 -5.23 -1.55
N ILE A 116 8.86 -4.72 -0.35
CA ILE A 116 10.18 -4.76 0.28
C ILE A 116 10.24 -5.80 1.38
N LEU A 117 11.05 -6.84 1.17
CA LEU A 117 11.42 -7.79 2.22
C LEU A 117 12.60 -7.23 3.02
N THR A 118 12.30 -6.56 4.13
CA THR A 118 13.31 -5.88 4.97
C THR A 118 13.94 -6.81 6.00
N GLY A 119 15.25 -6.70 6.17
CA GLY A 119 16.02 -7.28 7.26
C GLY A 119 16.19 -8.79 7.16
N TYR A 120 16.13 -9.35 5.96
CA TYR A 120 16.28 -10.77 5.70
C TYR A 120 17.69 -11.23 6.11
N LEU A 121 17.77 -12.29 6.90
CA LEU A 121 19.05 -12.84 7.33
C LEU A 121 19.60 -13.76 6.24
N LEU A 122 20.61 -13.28 5.50
CA LEU A 122 21.40 -14.09 4.57
C LEU A 122 22.73 -14.44 5.21
N GLU A 123 22.91 -15.71 5.57
CA GLU A 123 24.07 -16.17 6.34
C GLU A 123 24.19 -15.36 7.65
N ASP A 124 25.26 -14.60 7.82
CA ASP A 124 25.48 -13.73 9.00
C ASP A 124 25.20 -12.24 8.71
N SER A 125 24.63 -11.90 7.55
CA SER A 125 24.37 -10.52 7.12
C SER A 125 22.88 -10.24 6.93
N GLN A 126 22.42 -9.10 7.43
CA GLN A 126 21.08 -8.60 7.12
C GLN A 126 21.09 -7.92 5.75
N MET A 127 20.09 -8.22 4.94
CA MET A 127 19.87 -7.59 3.65
C MET A 127 18.39 -7.30 3.41
N ASP A 128 18.14 -6.27 2.60
CA ASP A 128 16.80 -5.93 2.14
C ASP A 128 16.64 -6.31 0.67
N PHE A 129 15.46 -6.81 0.31
CA PHE A 129 15.15 -7.20 -1.05
C PHE A 129 13.93 -6.44 -1.57
N ALA A 130 13.98 -6.03 -2.83
CA ALA A 130 12.78 -5.72 -3.59
C ALA A 130 12.28 -7.02 -4.25
N VAL A 131 11.04 -7.40 -3.98
CA VAL A 131 10.39 -8.57 -4.57
C VAL A 131 9.34 -8.08 -5.56
N VAL A 132 9.27 -8.69 -6.74
CA VAL A 132 8.42 -8.23 -7.84
C VAL A 132 7.70 -9.42 -8.48
N THR A 133 6.42 -9.27 -8.81
CA THR A 133 5.68 -10.27 -9.61
C THR A 133 6.01 -10.12 -11.10
N ASP A 134 6.31 -11.22 -11.79
CA ASP A 134 6.52 -11.25 -13.24
C ASP A 134 5.42 -12.06 -13.93
N ARG A 135 4.47 -11.36 -14.55
CA ARG A 135 3.34 -11.91 -15.30
C ARG A 135 3.77 -12.70 -16.53
N GLY A 136 4.89 -12.33 -17.14
CA GLY A 136 5.38 -12.98 -18.35
C GLY A 136 5.95 -14.38 -18.10
N THR A 137 6.29 -14.69 -16.85
CA THR A 137 6.85 -15.99 -16.45
C THR A 137 6.13 -16.67 -15.29
N ASP A 138 5.11 -16.01 -14.71
CA ASP A 138 4.34 -16.44 -13.55
C ASP A 138 5.21 -16.75 -12.33
N LYS A 139 6.15 -15.84 -12.03
CA LYS A 139 7.19 -16.02 -11.00
C LYS A 139 7.41 -14.75 -10.20
N LEU A 140 8.11 -14.87 -9.07
CA LEU A 140 8.70 -13.73 -8.38
C LEU A 140 10.15 -13.50 -8.83
N LYS A 141 10.51 -12.22 -8.96
CA LYS A 141 11.88 -11.72 -9.08
C LYS A 141 12.30 -11.06 -7.78
N ILE A 142 13.56 -11.24 -7.39
CA ILE A 142 14.09 -10.84 -6.09
C ILE A 142 15.41 -10.12 -6.31
N PHE A 143 15.46 -8.86 -5.91
CA PHE A 143 16.61 -7.99 -6.10
C PHE A 143 17.19 -7.55 -4.76
N SER A 144 18.50 -7.71 -4.54
CA SER A 144 19.17 -7.11 -3.39
C SER A 144 19.24 -5.59 -3.53
N ILE A 145 18.99 -4.89 -2.42
CA ILE A 145 19.10 -3.43 -2.34
C ILE A 145 20.47 -3.05 -1.76
N ASP A 146 21.26 -2.26 -2.50
CA ASP A 146 22.51 -1.68 -1.99
C ASP A 146 22.20 -0.47 -1.08
N TYR A 147 22.66 -0.54 0.18
CA TYR A 147 22.48 0.53 1.16
C TYR A 147 23.28 1.80 0.85
N GLN A 148 24.30 1.70 -0.01
CA GLN A 148 25.01 2.84 -0.57
C GLN A 148 24.34 3.26 -1.88
N SER A 149 23.11 3.79 -1.78
CA SER A 149 22.19 4.15 -2.88
C SER A 149 22.73 5.11 -3.96
N GLU A 150 24.00 5.54 -3.86
CA GLU A 150 24.72 6.34 -4.85
C GLU A 150 25.59 5.50 -5.80
N LYS A 151 25.86 4.22 -5.47
CA LYS A 151 26.60 3.30 -6.36
C LYS A 151 25.61 2.50 -7.19
N LYS A 152 25.83 2.48 -8.51
CA LYS A 152 25.09 1.61 -9.43
C LYS A 152 25.82 0.27 -9.59
N PRO A 153 25.09 -0.85 -9.71
CA PRO A 153 23.62 -0.96 -9.65
C PRO A 153 23.09 -0.85 -8.21
N VAL A 154 21.95 -0.17 -8.02
CA VAL A 154 21.26 -0.07 -6.72
C VAL A 154 20.52 -1.37 -6.42
N LEU A 155 19.91 -1.98 -7.43
CA LEU A 155 19.24 -3.27 -7.39
C LEU A 155 20.01 -4.30 -8.21
N THR A 156 20.23 -5.49 -7.63
CA THR A 156 20.91 -6.62 -8.29
C THR A 156 20.04 -7.89 -8.23
N ASP A 157 19.80 -8.56 -9.36
CA ASP A 157 19.00 -9.80 -9.40
C ASP A 157 19.72 -10.94 -8.66
N ILE A 158 19.13 -11.38 -7.55
CA ILE A 158 19.59 -12.50 -6.73
C ILE A 158 18.62 -13.68 -6.77
N THR A 159 17.67 -13.68 -7.71
CA THR A 159 16.71 -14.76 -7.91
C THR A 159 17.43 -16.04 -8.33
N SER A 160 17.05 -17.16 -7.72
CA SER A 160 17.48 -18.48 -8.18
C SER A 160 16.89 -18.80 -9.56
N ASN A 161 17.68 -19.42 -10.44
CA ASN A 161 17.18 -19.93 -11.73
C ASN A 161 16.12 -21.04 -11.57
N SER A 162 16.00 -21.62 -10.38
CA SER A 162 15.08 -22.72 -10.06
C SER A 162 13.79 -22.29 -9.37
N VAL A 163 13.43 -21.00 -9.38
CA VAL A 163 12.17 -20.56 -8.77
C VAL A 163 10.95 -21.22 -9.45
N PRO A 164 9.96 -21.68 -8.67
CA PRO A 164 8.78 -22.34 -9.21
C PRO A 164 7.81 -21.33 -9.84
N MET A 165 6.98 -21.75 -10.79
CA MET A 165 5.80 -20.97 -11.18
C MET A 165 4.81 -20.89 -10.01
N LEU A 166 4.05 -19.80 -9.92
CA LEU A 166 3.14 -19.53 -8.82
C LEU A 166 1.77 -20.20 -9.01
N PHE A 167 1.20 -20.16 -10.21
CA PHE A 167 -0.16 -20.65 -10.49
C PHE A 167 -0.22 -21.61 -11.67
N SER A 168 0.64 -21.38 -12.66
CA SER A 168 0.73 -22.08 -13.94
C SER A 168 1.41 -23.44 -13.78
N ARG A 169 0.93 -24.44 -14.51
CA ARG A 169 1.56 -25.77 -14.60
C ARG A 169 2.44 -25.91 -15.84
N SER A 170 2.25 -25.03 -16.81
CA SER A 170 2.92 -25.07 -18.10
C SER A 170 3.17 -23.66 -18.65
N ILE A 171 4.01 -23.57 -19.68
CA ILE A 171 4.23 -22.32 -20.44
C ILE A 171 2.96 -21.90 -21.19
N ASP A 172 2.13 -22.85 -21.63
CA ASP A 172 0.90 -22.52 -22.34
C ASP A 172 -0.14 -21.92 -21.37
N ASP A 173 -0.13 -22.33 -20.10
CA ASP A 173 -0.95 -21.71 -19.05
C ASP A 173 -0.56 -20.25 -18.86
N VAL A 174 0.75 -19.93 -18.85
CA VAL A 174 1.25 -18.54 -18.73
C VAL A 174 0.72 -17.66 -19.88
N LYS A 175 0.57 -18.22 -21.09
CA LYS A 175 0.03 -17.48 -22.24
C LYS A 175 -1.45 -17.12 -22.08
N THR A 176 -2.18 -17.79 -21.18
CA THR A 176 -3.57 -17.42 -20.83
C THR A 176 -3.65 -16.16 -19.97
N LYS A 177 -2.51 -15.62 -19.51
CA LYS A 177 -2.38 -14.40 -18.69
C LYS A 177 -3.00 -14.46 -17.29
N ASN A 178 -3.56 -15.60 -16.89
CA ASN A 178 -3.99 -15.90 -15.51
C ASN A 178 -2.79 -16.18 -14.59
N THR A 179 -1.91 -15.20 -14.44
CA THR A 179 -0.59 -15.31 -13.78
C THR A 179 -0.48 -14.41 -12.55
N ALA A 180 0.66 -14.47 -11.86
CA ALA A 180 1.03 -13.60 -10.75
C ALA A 180 0.71 -12.12 -10.99
N TYR A 181 0.05 -11.47 -10.03
CA TYR A 181 -0.44 -10.10 -10.16
C TYR A 181 -0.04 -9.26 -8.92
N GLY A 182 -0.95 -9.08 -7.96
CA GLY A 182 -0.73 -8.45 -6.65
C GLY A 182 0.36 -9.09 -5.81
N LEU A 183 1.02 -8.32 -4.93
CA LEU A 183 2.12 -8.79 -4.07
C LEU A 183 2.13 -8.09 -2.70
N ALA A 184 2.38 -8.85 -1.65
CA ALA A 184 2.86 -8.33 -0.37
C ALA A 184 3.84 -9.30 0.29
N VAL A 185 4.89 -8.81 0.94
CA VAL A 185 5.93 -9.63 1.59
C VAL A 185 6.28 -9.11 2.99
N HIS A 186 6.69 -10.01 3.86
CA HIS A 186 7.10 -9.68 5.22
C HIS A 186 8.15 -10.67 5.74
N TYR A 187 9.10 -10.16 6.53
CA TYR A 187 10.06 -11.00 7.26
C TYR A 187 9.97 -10.75 8.76
N ASN A 188 9.66 -11.80 9.52
CA ASN A 188 9.75 -11.78 10.97
C ASN A 188 11.16 -12.19 11.39
N GLN A 189 11.99 -11.19 11.71
CA GLN A 189 13.36 -11.41 12.15
C GLN A 189 13.48 -12.27 13.42
N LYS A 190 12.54 -12.15 14.37
CA LYS A 190 12.59 -12.90 15.65
C LYS A 190 12.38 -14.40 15.43
N GLN A 191 11.49 -14.74 14.50
CA GLN A 191 11.18 -16.13 14.14
C GLN A 191 12.01 -16.62 12.95
N GLN A 192 12.81 -15.74 12.34
CA GLN A 192 13.51 -15.96 11.08
C GLN A 192 12.59 -16.53 9.97
N GLN A 193 11.38 -16.01 9.91
CA GLN A 193 10.33 -16.52 9.04
C GLN A 193 9.94 -15.48 8.01
N SER A 194 10.04 -15.85 6.74
CA SER A 194 9.60 -15.03 5.62
C SER A 194 8.22 -15.47 5.16
N MET A 195 7.43 -14.51 4.70
CA MET A 195 6.10 -14.71 4.16
C MET A 195 5.91 -13.81 2.95
N GLY A 196 5.17 -14.31 1.96
CA GLY A 196 4.63 -13.48 0.90
C GLY A 196 3.23 -13.96 0.50
N PHE A 197 2.44 -13.06 -0.05
CA PHE A 197 1.15 -13.33 -0.66
C PHE A 197 1.16 -12.77 -2.08
N VAL A 198 0.63 -13.54 -3.02
CA VAL A 198 0.61 -13.17 -4.44
C VAL A 198 -0.79 -13.46 -4.97
N THR A 199 -1.42 -12.53 -5.68
CA THR A 199 -2.73 -12.78 -6.31
C THR A 199 -2.56 -13.35 -7.72
N GLN A 200 -3.64 -13.92 -8.26
CA GLN A 200 -3.70 -14.40 -9.64
C GLN A 200 -4.62 -13.49 -10.46
N ALA A 201 -4.14 -12.97 -11.58
CA ALA A 201 -4.95 -12.17 -12.50
C ALA A 201 -6.21 -12.93 -12.95
N ASN A 202 -7.32 -12.20 -13.06
CA ASN A 202 -8.65 -12.65 -13.48
C ASN A 202 -9.22 -13.79 -12.61
N HIS A 203 -8.71 -13.98 -11.38
CA HIS A 203 -9.05 -15.08 -10.49
C HIS A 203 -9.16 -14.63 -9.03
N THR A 204 -9.93 -15.38 -8.22
CA THR A 204 -10.11 -15.09 -6.78
C THR A 204 -9.07 -15.76 -5.87
N LYS A 205 -7.89 -16.08 -6.39
CA LYS A 205 -6.90 -16.94 -5.74
C LYS A 205 -5.67 -16.16 -5.26
N ILE A 206 -5.20 -16.47 -4.06
CA ILE A 206 -3.98 -15.89 -3.48
C ILE A 206 -3.02 -17.04 -3.12
N ALA A 207 -1.82 -17.04 -3.68
CA ALA A 207 -0.73 -17.93 -3.27
C ALA A 207 -0.04 -17.38 -2.02
N GLN A 208 0.20 -18.24 -1.02
CA GLN A 208 1.03 -17.92 0.14
C GLN A 208 2.42 -18.58 -0.05
N VAL A 209 3.49 -17.80 0.05
CA VAL A 209 4.87 -18.23 -0.21
C VAL A 209 5.81 -17.99 0.97
N SER A 210 6.92 -18.73 1.01
CA SER A 210 8.04 -18.49 1.95
C SER A 210 9.37 -18.52 1.21
N PHE A 211 10.25 -17.57 1.51
CA PHE A 211 11.55 -17.37 0.88
C PHE A 211 12.67 -18.09 1.63
N TYR A 212 13.58 -18.69 0.90
CA TYR A 212 14.74 -19.39 1.43
C TYR A 212 15.99 -19.15 0.58
N THR A 213 17.15 -19.23 1.23
CA THR A 213 18.46 -19.16 0.57
C THR A 213 18.85 -20.51 -0.02
N THR A 214 19.25 -20.51 -1.29
CA THR A 214 19.80 -21.68 -1.97
C THR A 214 21.27 -21.90 -1.60
N PRO A 215 21.84 -23.11 -1.78
CA PRO A 215 23.25 -23.39 -1.47
C PRO A 215 24.28 -22.53 -2.21
N ILE A 216 23.88 -21.83 -3.28
CA ILE A 216 24.74 -20.93 -4.07
C ILE A 216 24.53 -19.45 -3.72
N GLY A 217 23.85 -19.14 -2.61
CA GLY A 217 23.65 -17.76 -2.14
C GLY A 217 22.57 -16.96 -2.89
N LYS A 218 21.79 -17.59 -3.78
CA LYS A 218 20.61 -16.98 -4.44
C LYS A 218 19.34 -17.24 -3.63
N ILE A 219 18.32 -16.40 -3.79
CA ILE A 219 17.03 -16.55 -3.10
C ILE A 219 16.02 -17.28 -3.97
N SER A 220 15.30 -18.21 -3.38
CA SER A 220 14.16 -18.89 -3.98
C SER A 220 12.96 -18.82 -3.02
N TYR A 221 11.81 -19.30 -3.47
CA TYR A 221 10.62 -19.40 -2.63
C TYR A 221 9.91 -20.73 -2.84
N LYS A 222 9.08 -21.09 -1.86
CA LYS A 222 8.18 -22.23 -1.91
C LYS A 222 6.75 -21.71 -1.88
N VAL A 223 5.88 -22.25 -2.74
CA VAL A 223 4.43 -22.06 -2.61
C VAL A 223 3.90 -23.00 -1.54
N ASN A 224 3.37 -22.43 -0.45
CA ASN A 224 2.97 -23.16 0.75
C ASN A 224 1.52 -23.63 0.67
N THR A 225 0.63 -22.74 0.25
CA THR A 225 -0.81 -22.99 0.12
C THR A 225 -1.44 -21.93 -0.79
N TYR A 226 -2.71 -22.13 -1.12
CA TYR A 226 -3.55 -21.11 -1.77
C TYR A 226 -4.75 -20.79 -0.89
N HIS A 227 -5.10 -19.51 -0.85
CA HIS A 227 -6.37 -19.01 -0.33
C HIS A 227 -7.30 -18.75 -1.50
N LEU A 228 -8.57 -19.11 -1.35
CA LEU A 228 -9.60 -18.88 -2.35
C LEU A 228 -10.67 -17.98 -1.74
N LEU A 229 -10.93 -16.85 -2.40
CA LEU A 229 -12.04 -15.98 -2.04
C LEU A 229 -13.28 -16.25 -2.89
N PRO A 230 -14.47 -15.88 -2.42
CA PRO A 230 -15.69 -16.01 -3.19
C PRO A 230 -15.64 -15.20 -4.50
N SER A 231 -16.22 -15.76 -5.55
CA SER A 231 -16.49 -15.10 -6.83
C SER A 231 -17.95 -14.65 -6.98
N ASP A 232 -18.82 -15.20 -6.14
CA ASP A 232 -20.25 -14.90 -6.08
C ASP A 232 -20.71 -14.76 -4.63
N PHE A 233 -21.79 -13.99 -4.47
CA PHE A 233 -22.24 -13.46 -3.20
C PHE A 233 -23.75 -13.57 -3.11
N ASN A 234 -24.22 -13.90 -1.91
CA ASN A 234 -25.63 -13.83 -1.60
C ASN A 234 -25.99 -12.38 -1.25
N THR A 235 -26.79 -11.74 -2.10
CA THR A 235 -27.23 -10.35 -1.95
C THR A 235 -28.75 -10.28 -1.92
N GLU A 236 -29.31 -9.14 -1.48
CA GLU A 236 -30.76 -8.96 -1.46
C GLU A 236 -31.40 -9.07 -2.85
N SER A 237 -30.69 -8.67 -3.90
CA SER A 237 -31.20 -8.69 -5.27
C SER A 237 -30.99 -10.01 -5.99
N ASP A 238 -29.92 -10.74 -5.66
CA ASP A 238 -29.56 -12.00 -6.31
C ASP A 238 -28.76 -12.89 -5.33
N PRO A 239 -29.21 -14.12 -5.05
CA PRO A 239 -28.53 -15.04 -4.15
C PRO A 239 -27.20 -15.60 -4.67
N ARG A 240 -26.86 -15.35 -5.95
CA ARG A 240 -25.55 -15.69 -6.56
C ARG A 240 -25.03 -14.52 -7.41
N TRP A 241 -25.14 -13.31 -6.86
CA TRP A 241 -24.62 -12.11 -7.52
C TRP A 241 -23.11 -12.21 -7.70
N SER A 242 -22.60 -11.85 -8.87
CA SER A 242 -21.16 -11.69 -9.13
C SER A 242 -20.94 -10.32 -9.76
N PRO A 243 -19.84 -9.61 -9.42
CA PRO A 243 -19.53 -8.33 -10.04
C PRO A 243 -19.46 -8.43 -11.56
N CYS A 244 -19.82 -7.34 -12.22
CA CYS A 244 -19.84 -7.28 -13.67
C CYS A 244 -18.42 -7.34 -14.24
N GLN A 245 -18.08 -8.42 -14.94
CA GLN A 245 -16.78 -8.61 -15.58
C GLN A 245 -16.83 -8.17 -17.04
N GLU A 246 -15.78 -7.50 -17.52
CA GLU A 246 -15.66 -7.03 -18.91
C GLU A 246 -15.43 -8.17 -19.90
N ASP A 247 -14.89 -9.30 -19.42
CA ASP A 247 -14.63 -10.49 -20.22
C ASP A 247 -15.42 -11.72 -19.76
N ASP A 248 -15.56 -12.69 -20.67
CA ASP A 248 -16.12 -14.00 -20.37
C ASP A 248 -15.06 -14.91 -19.72
N GLY A 249 -15.38 -15.44 -18.53
CA GLY A 249 -14.53 -16.38 -17.81
C GLY A 249 -13.63 -15.73 -16.75
N ASP A 250 -13.53 -14.40 -16.76
CA ASP A 250 -12.90 -13.64 -15.69
C ASP A 250 -13.71 -13.79 -14.39
N LEU A 251 -12.99 -13.86 -13.29
CA LEU A 251 -13.54 -13.83 -11.95
C LEU A 251 -13.13 -12.52 -11.28
N PRO A 252 -13.91 -12.02 -10.30
CA PRO A 252 -13.60 -10.76 -9.62
C PRO A 252 -12.23 -10.83 -8.96
N GLN A 253 -11.23 -10.26 -9.63
CA GLN A 253 -9.84 -10.46 -9.31
C GLN A 253 -9.40 -9.68 -8.09
N LEU A 254 -8.21 -10.00 -7.59
CA LEU A 254 -7.56 -9.28 -6.51
C LEU A 254 -6.23 -8.71 -6.98
N GLU A 255 -5.86 -7.55 -6.45
CA GLU A 255 -4.57 -6.91 -6.70
C GLU A 255 -3.92 -6.40 -5.42
N GLY A 256 -4.48 -5.36 -4.81
CA GLY A 256 -3.93 -4.71 -3.64
C GLY A 256 -3.81 -5.67 -2.45
N LEU A 257 -2.59 -5.87 -1.96
CA LEU A 257 -2.31 -6.70 -0.79
C LEU A 257 -1.50 -5.92 0.23
N VAL A 258 -1.79 -6.11 1.52
CA VAL A 258 -0.90 -5.66 2.60
C VAL A 258 -0.97 -6.56 3.82
N ILE A 259 0.19 -6.87 4.40
CA ILE A 259 0.32 -7.78 5.54
C ILE A 259 0.36 -6.96 6.84
N ASP A 260 -0.53 -7.27 7.79
CA ASP A 260 -0.44 -6.85 9.19
C ASP A 260 0.13 -8.01 10.05
N PRO A 261 1.46 -8.04 10.28
CA PRO A 261 2.07 -9.11 11.06
C PRO A 261 1.74 -9.02 12.56
N GLN A 262 1.32 -7.85 13.07
CA GLN A 262 0.99 -7.70 14.49
C GLN A 262 -0.33 -8.38 14.83
N ARG A 263 -1.29 -8.32 13.89
CA ARG A 263 -2.61 -8.97 14.01
C ARG A 263 -2.70 -10.31 13.26
N GLN A 264 -1.65 -10.71 12.56
CA GLN A 264 -1.63 -11.88 11.67
C GLN A 264 -2.78 -11.85 10.64
N GLN A 265 -3.01 -10.68 10.06
CA GLN A 265 -4.02 -10.46 9.04
C GLN A 265 -3.37 -10.08 7.71
N LEU A 266 -3.90 -10.63 6.62
CA LEU A 266 -3.69 -10.12 5.27
C LEU A 266 -4.91 -9.26 4.94
N TYR A 267 -4.69 -8.05 4.48
CA TYR A 267 -5.73 -7.27 3.82
C TYR A 267 -5.57 -7.44 2.32
N ALA A 268 -6.66 -7.70 1.62
CA ALA A 268 -6.67 -7.90 0.18
C ALA A 268 -7.84 -7.15 -0.45
N SER A 269 -7.59 -6.37 -1.49
CA SER A 269 -8.64 -5.78 -2.30
C SER A 269 -9.06 -6.79 -3.36
N GLN A 270 -10.37 -6.92 -3.53
CA GLN A 270 -10.98 -7.61 -4.65
C GLN A 270 -11.71 -6.51 -5.42
N GLU A 271 -11.16 -6.11 -6.56
CA GLU A 271 -11.34 -4.79 -7.21
C GLU A 271 -12.80 -4.32 -7.25
N GLN A 272 -13.68 -5.18 -7.77
CA GLN A 272 -15.11 -4.90 -7.96
C GLN A 272 -16.00 -5.39 -6.81
N VAL A 273 -15.41 -5.81 -5.68
CA VAL A 273 -16.12 -6.33 -4.50
C VAL A 273 -15.89 -5.44 -3.29
N GLY A 274 -14.63 -5.21 -2.91
CA GLY A 274 -14.30 -4.54 -1.65
C GLY A 274 -13.00 -5.04 -1.02
N ILE A 275 -12.88 -4.82 0.28
CA ILE A 275 -11.66 -5.14 1.05
C ILE A 275 -11.92 -6.32 1.97
N TRP A 276 -11.05 -7.32 1.89
CA TRP A 276 -11.06 -8.49 2.75
C TRP A 276 -10.03 -8.36 3.87
N GLN A 277 -10.39 -8.82 5.06
CA GLN A 277 -9.48 -9.16 6.14
C GLN A 277 -9.38 -10.68 6.23
N ILE A 278 -8.19 -11.22 5.99
CA ILE A 278 -7.93 -12.66 5.85
C ILE A 278 -6.93 -13.07 6.93
N PRO A 279 -7.33 -13.88 7.92
CA PRO A 279 -6.38 -14.43 8.87
C PRO A 279 -5.48 -15.44 8.16
N TYR A 280 -4.16 -15.32 8.34
CA TYR A 280 -3.20 -16.26 7.76
C TYR A 280 -2.42 -17.01 8.85
N GLN A 281 -1.93 -18.19 8.49
CA GLN A 281 -1.10 -19.00 9.37
C GLN A 281 0.37 -18.86 9.00
N THR A 282 1.22 -18.83 10.03
CA THR A 282 2.67 -18.91 9.87
C THR A 282 3.15 -20.37 9.92
N ASP A 283 2.49 -21.23 10.70
CA ASP A 283 2.90 -22.63 10.91
C ASP A 283 1.78 -23.62 10.56
N GLN A 284 2.15 -24.76 9.97
CA GLN A 284 1.19 -25.83 9.60
C GLN A 284 0.58 -26.59 10.81
N LEU A 285 1.00 -26.26 12.03
CA LEU A 285 0.61 -26.99 13.26
C LEU A 285 -0.53 -26.32 14.05
N SER A 286 -1.04 -25.16 13.62
CA SER A 286 -2.14 -24.48 14.32
C SER A 286 -3.52 -24.81 13.73
N THR A 287 -4.55 -24.75 14.58
CA THR A 287 -5.96 -24.93 14.22
C THR A 287 -6.36 -24.02 13.07
N LYS A 288 -7.22 -24.51 12.16
CA LYS A 288 -7.71 -23.83 10.93
C LYS A 288 -7.76 -22.30 11.08
N PRO A 289 -7.23 -21.53 10.11
CA PRO A 289 -7.37 -20.08 10.15
C PRO A 289 -8.85 -19.70 10.23
N GLY A 290 -9.14 -18.56 10.85
CA GLY A 290 -10.50 -18.00 10.85
C GLY A 290 -11.02 -17.79 9.42
N LEU A 291 -12.31 -17.49 9.29
CA LEU A 291 -12.87 -17.20 7.98
C LEU A 291 -12.47 -15.78 7.54
N PRO A 292 -12.17 -15.55 6.24
CA PRO A 292 -12.08 -14.21 5.67
C PRO A 292 -13.33 -13.39 5.98
N LEU A 293 -13.13 -12.11 6.30
CA LEU A 293 -14.18 -11.14 6.58
C LEU A 293 -14.14 -10.03 5.52
N LEU A 294 -15.25 -9.80 4.82
CA LEU A 294 -15.40 -8.63 3.95
C LEU A 294 -15.67 -7.41 4.84
N ILE A 295 -14.71 -6.49 4.92
CA ILE A 295 -14.71 -5.38 5.88
C ILE A 295 -15.29 -4.08 5.32
N ASP A 296 -15.28 -3.90 4.01
CA ASP A 296 -16.01 -2.85 3.30
C ASP A 296 -16.27 -3.30 1.86
N THR A 297 -17.24 -2.67 1.18
CA THR A 297 -17.67 -3.04 -0.18
C THR A 297 -17.71 -1.84 -1.11
N VAL A 298 -17.43 -2.07 -2.39
CA VAL A 298 -17.63 -1.04 -3.42
C VAL A 298 -19.11 -0.69 -3.55
N ALA A 299 -19.39 0.51 -4.02
CA ALA A 299 -20.76 0.97 -4.20
C ALA A 299 -21.61 0.14 -5.18
N SER A 300 -20.97 -0.56 -6.12
CA SER A 300 -21.63 -1.46 -7.08
C SER A 300 -21.95 -2.84 -6.51
N PHE A 301 -21.47 -3.15 -5.29
CA PHE A 301 -21.66 -4.47 -4.69
C PHE A 301 -23.15 -4.81 -4.50
N GLY A 302 -23.58 -5.92 -5.07
CA GLY A 302 -24.99 -6.35 -5.04
C GLY A 302 -25.93 -5.49 -5.88
N VAL A 303 -25.44 -4.59 -6.73
CA VAL A 303 -26.30 -3.82 -7.64
C VAL A 303 -26.58 -4.67 -8.90
N PRO A 304 -27.85 -4.85 -9.29
CA PRO A 304 -28.19 -5.52 -10.55
C PRO A 304 -27.67 -4.74 -11.76
N TYR A 305 -27.21 -5.46 -12.78
CA TYR A 305 -26.68 -4.87 -14.02
C TYR A 305 -27.13 -5.64 -15.27
N LYS A 306 -26.87 -5.04 -16.43
CA LYS A 306 -26.84 -5.70 -17.73
C LYS A 306 -25.44 -5.57 -18.31
N ARG A 307 -24.94 -6.66 -18.90
CA ARG A 307 -23.77 -6.62 -19.78
C ARG A 307 -24.17 -6.44 -21.23
N ILE A 308 -23.50 -5.52 -21.92
CA ILE A 308 -23.71 -5.26 -23.33
C ILE A 308 -22.35 -5.34 -24.02
N TRP A 309 -22.22 -6.21 -25.01
CA TRP A 309 -21.00 -6.35 -25.78
C TRP A 309 -20.73 -5.08 -26.60
N ASP A 310 -19.57 -4.48 -26.45
CA ASP A 310 -19.09 -3.37 -27.27
C ASP A 310 -18.07 -3.90 -28.31
N PRO A 311 -18.44 -3.96 -29.60
CA PRO A 311 -17.53 -4.43 -30.63
C PRO A 311 -16.37 -3.47 -30.95
N SER A 312 -16.35 -2.22 -30.47
CA SER A 312 -15.19 -1.33 -30.69
C SER A 312 -14.04 -1.59 -29.72
N GLU A 313 -14.39 -1.92 -28.47
CA GLU A 313 -13.42 -2.22 -27.40
C GLU A 313 -13.15 -3.73 -27.28
N GLU A 314 -13.95 -4.56 -27.96
CA GLU A 314 -13.87 -6.03 -27.88
C GLU A 314 -14.08 -6.58 -26.45
N GLU A 315 -14.94 -5.91 -25.67
CA GLU A 315 -15.25 -6.24 -24.29
C GLU A 315 -16.74 -5.97 -23.96
N TYR A 316 -17.22 -6.41 -22.80
CA TYR A 316 -18.56 -6.11 -22.32
C TYR A 316 -18.59 -4.85 -21.44
N GLN A 317 -19.51 -3.94 -21.72
CA GLN A 317 -19.83 -2.80 -20.86
C GLN A 317 -20.89 -3.14 -19.80
N CYS A 318 -20.66 -2.64 -18.60
CA CYS A 318 -21.50 -2.84 -17.43
C CYS A 318 -22.50 -1.70 -17.24
N HIS A 319 -23.79 -1.99 -17.37
CA HIS A 319 -24.88 -1.04 -17.16
C HIS A 319 -25.66 -1.34 -15.89
N TRP A 320 -25.46 -0.55 -14.84
CA TRP A 320 -26.18 -0.65 -13.57
C TRP A 320 -27.67 -0.32 -13.75
N LEU A 321 -28.54 -1.19 -13.22
CA LEU A 321 -30.00 -1.01 -13.31
C LEU A 321 -30.55 -0.03 -12.26
N ASN A 322 -29.77 0.23 -11.21
CA ASN A 322 -30.08 1.17 -10.15
C ASN A 322 -28.94 2.19 -9.99
N SER A 323 -29.24 3.36 -9.44
CA SER A 323 -28.21 4.34 -9.07
C SER A 323 -27.31 3.78 -7.97
N LEU A 324 -26.00 3.97 -8.10
CA LEU A 324 -25.06 3.56 -7.05
C LEU A 324 -25.23 4.42 -5.78
N PRO A 325 -25.07 3.85 -4.58
CA PRO A 325 -25.14 4.59 -3.32
C PRO A 325 -24.14 5.75 -3.29
N GLN A 326 -24.58 6.98 -3.01
CA GLN A 326 -23.70 8.16 -3.03
C GLN A 326 -22.71 8.19 -1.85
N ASN A 327 -23.12 7.64 -0.70
CA ASN A 327 -22.37 7.63 0.55
C ASN A 327 -21.42 6.43 0.72
N ALA A 328 -21.18 5.66 -0.35
CA ALA A 328 -20.22 4.56 -0.31
C ALA A 328 -18.80 5.09 -0.04
N HIS A 329 -18.03 4.35 0.75
CA HIS A 329 -16.64 4.69 1.03
C HIS A 329 -15.74 4.41 -0.17
N LEU A 330 -16.07 3.36 -0.93
CA LEU A 330 -15.29 2.83 -2.04
C LEU A 330 -16.11 2.83 -3.35
N ARG A 331 -15.45 3.17 -4.45
CA ARG A 331 -15.90 2.93 -5.82
C ARG A 331 -14.93 1.98 -6.49
N ALA A 332 -15.49 1.01 -7.20
CA ALA A 332 -14.68 0.09 -7.96
C ALA A 332 -13.91 0.86 -9.05
N ASP A 333 -12.63 0.57 -9.28
CA ASP A 333 -11.90 -0.53 -8.63
C ASP A 333 -11.23 -0.15 -7.30
N VAL A 334 -11.18 -1.11 -6.37
CA VAL A 334 -10.38 -0.99 -5.14
C VAL A 334 -9.01 -1.57 -5.42
N GLU A 335 -8.03 -0.68 -5.56
CA GLU A 335 -6.69 -1.04 -6.02
C GLU A 335 -5.72 -1.23 -4.85
N GLY A 336 -4.58 -0.53 -4.85
CA GLY A 336 -3.53 -0.66 -3.86
C GLY A 336 -4.03 -0.49 -2.43
N LEU A 337 -3.50 -1.33 -1.54
CA LEU A 337 -3.70 -1.24 -0.10
C LEU A 337 -2.37 -0.95 0.59
N ALA A 338 -2.39 -0.08 1.59
CA ALA A 338 -1.20 0.20 2.41
C ALA A 338 -1.56 0.37 3.88
N LEU A 339 -0.60 0.06 4.75
CA LEU A 339 -0.75 0.22 6.20
C LEU A 339 0.15 1.35 6.70
N TYR A 340 -0.45 2.34 7.38
CA TYR A 340 0.29 3.26 8.23
C TYR A 340 0.44 2.64 9.63
N GLN A 341 1.65 2.17 9.96
CA GLN A 341 1.95 1.49 11.22
C GLN A 341 3.10 2.17 11.99
N PRO A 342 2.82 3.23 12.77
CA PRO A 342 3.84 3.85 13.60
C PRO A 342 4.21 2.91 14.76
N GLN A 343 5.40 3.10 15.33
CA GLN A 343 5.83 2.34 16.51
C GLN A 343 4.91 2.57 17.72
N GLN A 344 4.32 3.76 17.82
CA GLN A 344 3.36 4.14 18.84
C GLN A 344 2.21 4.91 18.19
N GLY A 345 0.99 4.69 18.68
CA GLY A 345 -0.19 5.43 18.23
C GLY A 345 -1.12 4.62 17.34
N GLN A 346 -1.87 5.36 16.52
CA GLN A 346 -2.96 4.84 15.71
C GLN A 346 -2.46 4.15 14.44
N GLN A 347 -3.05 3.00 14.12
CA GLN A 347 -2.77 2.28 12.88
C GLN A 347 -3.93 2.46 11.90
N TYR A 348 -3.60 2.66 10.64
CA TYR A 348 -4.59 2.87 9.59
C TYR A 348 -4.33 1.94 8.40
N LEU A 349 -5.42 1.42 7.84
CA LEU A 349 -5.47 0.85 6.50
C LEU A 349 -5.94 1.93 5.54
N ILE A 350 -5.22 2.07 4.44
CA ILE A 350 -5.53 2.99 3.36
C ILE A 350 -5.80 2.15 2.11
N ALA A 351 -6.86 2.50 1.38
CA ALA A 351 -7.22 1.86 0.12
C ALA A 351 -7.39 2.89 -0.98
N SER A 352 -6.83 2.60 -2.16
CA SER A 352 -7.14 3.35 -3.38
C SER A 352 -8.55 3.00 -3.86
N SER A 353 -9.42 4.01 -3.96
CA SER A 353 -10.75 3.94 -4.56
C SER A 353 -10.63 4.58 -5.94
N GLN A 354 -10.18 3.78 -6.91
CA GLN A 354 -9.74 4.26 -8.21
C GLN A 354 -10.88 4.91 -8.98
N GLY A 355 -12.08 4.31 -8.95
CA GLY A 355 -13.25 4.79 -9.70
C GLY A 355 -13.81 6.15 -9.26
N ASP A 356 -13.28 6.78 -8.22
CA ASP A 356 -13.58 8.17 -7.88
C ASP A 356 -12.37 8.99 -7.41
N ASP A 357 -11.14 8.55 -7.70
CA ASP A 357 -9.89 9.27 -7.39
C ASP A 357 -9.72 9.61 -5.90
N HIS A 358 -10.14 8.72 -5.00
CA HIS A 358 -10.01 8.92 -3.56
C HIS A 358 -9.22 7.83 -2.86
N TYR A 359 -8.76 8.16 -1.65
CA TYR A 359 -8.13 7.23 -0.73
C TYR A 359 -9.01 7.10 0.52
N ALA A 360 -9.56 5.90 0.76
CA ALA A 360 -10.35 5.59 1.94
C ALA A 360 -9.43 5.22 3.12
N VAL A 361 -9.74 5.68 4.33
CA VAL A 361 -8.91 5.48 5.53
C VAL A 361 -9.72 4.79 6.63
N TYR A 362 -9.20 3.68 7.12
CA TYR A 362 -9.81 2.85 8.17
C TYR A 362 -8.87 2.72 9.36
N GLN A 363 -9.40 2.80 10.57
CA GLN A 363 -8.66 2.63 11.81
C GLN A 363 -8.68 1.18 12.27
N LEU A 364 -7.50 0.58 12.49
CA LEU A 364 -7.35 -0.86 12.77
C LEU A 364 -7.13 -1.23 14.23
N ASN A 365 -6.53 -0.36 15.04
CA ASN A 365 -6.24 -0.70 16.43
C ASN A 365 -7.50 -0.62 17.32
N HIS A 366 -7.44 -1.26 18.48
CA HIS A 366 -8.50 -1.30 19.51
C HIS A 366 -9.77 -2.09 19.18
N GLN A 367 -10.00 -2.51 17.93
CA GLN A 367 -11.15 -3.36 17.58
C GLN A 367 -10.82 -4.86 17.64
N PRO A 368 -11.73 -5.71 18.15
CA PRO A 368 -11.64 -7.15 17.96
C PRO A 368 -11.64 -7.50 16.46
N LEU A 369 -10.87 -8.52 16.07
CA LEU A 369 -10.80 -8.96 14.65
C LEU A 369 -12.15 -9.39 14.05
N SER A 370 -13.15 -9.65 14.89
CA SER A 370 -14.52 -9.97 14.48
C SER A 370 -15.38 -8.75 14.16
N GLN A 371 -14.87 -7.53 14.38
CA GLN A 371 -15.57 -6.28 14.10
C GLN A 371 -14.95 -5.60 12.88
N GLN A 372 -15.79 -4.91 12.10
CA GLN A 372 -15.31 -4.09 10.99
C GLN A 372 -14.47 -2.92 11.52
N PRO A 373 -13.35 -2.58 10.85
CA PRO A 373 -12.56 -1.41 11.21
C PRO A 373 -13.37 -0.13 11.00
N GLU A 374 -13.08 0.89 11.81
CA GLU A 374 -13.79 2.16 11.76
C GLU A 374 -13.35 2.96 10.53
N PHE A 375 -14.30 3.31 9.66
CA PHE A 375 -14.05 4.26 8.57
C PHE A 375 -13.87 5.67 9.13
N ILE A 376 -12.70 6.26 8.90
CA ILE A 376 -12.33 7.58 9.43
C ILE A 376 -12.68 8.69 8.44
N GLY A 377 -12.53 8.42 7.15
CA GLY A 377 -12.76 9.39 6.10
C GLY A 377 -12.04 9.03 4.81
N ARG A 378 -12.16 9.94 3.84
CA ARG A 378 -11.53 9.83 2.52
C ARG A 378 -10.91 11.16 2.12
N PHE A 379 -9.88 11.10 1.29
CA PHE A 379 -9.20 12.29 0.77
C PHE A 379 -8.80 12.10 -0.70
N GLN A 380 -8.54 13.21 -1.39
CA GLN A 380 -7.94 13.24 -2.73
C GLN A 380 -6.62 13.99 -2.66
N ILE A 381 -5.68 13.63 -3.54
CA ILE A 381 -4.45 14.41 -3.73
C ILE A 381 -4.73 15.41 -4.85
N ASN A 382 -4.84 16.68 -4.45
CA ASN A 382 -5.17 17.77 -5.34
C ASN A 382 -3.90 18.45 -5.88
N LYS A 383 -4.07 19.18 -6.98
CA LYS A 383 -3.02 20.02 -7.57
C LYS A 383 -2.45 21.01 -6.55
N GLY A 384 -1.13 21.04 -6.48
CA GLY A 384 -0.34 21.94 -5.63
C GLY A 384 0.92 22.41 -6.35
N LEU A 385 2.10 22.05 -5.81
CA LEU A 385 3.39 22.32 -6.46
C LEU A 385 3.60 21.48 -7.72
N VAL A 386 3.13 20.24 -7.65
CA VAL A 386 2.91 19.31 -8.77
C VAL A 386 1.41 19.11 -8.94
N ASP A 387 0.98 18.44 -9.98
CA ASP A 387 -0.41 18.02 -10.18
C ASP A 387 -0.92 17.04 -9.11
N GLY A 388 -2.19 16.68 -9.23
CA GLY A 388 -2.85 15.77 -8.31
C GLY A 388 -2.48 14.32 -8.58
N SER A 389 -3.34 13.40 -8.16
CA SER A 389 -3.33 12.03 -8.68
C SER A 389 -4.75 11.64 -9.08
N SER A 390 -4.85 10.81 -10.11
CA SER A 390 -6.09 10.20 -10.57
C SER A 390 -5.85 8.78 -11.06
N HIS A 391 -6.91 7.97 -11.08
CA HIS A 391 -6.88 6.57 -11.52
C HIS A 391 -5.76 5.78 -10.85
N THR A 392 -5.57 5.98 -9.54
CA THR A 392 -4.45 5.38 -8.80
C THR A 392 -4.60 3.87 -8.70
N ASP A 393 -3.65 3.14 -9.26
CA ASP A 393 -3.44 1.71 -9.03
C ASP A 393 -2.77 1.48 -7.66
N GLY A 394 -1.44 1.43 -7.61
CA GLY A 394 -0.70 1.10 -6.39
C GLY A 394 -0.44 2.28 -5.45
N ILE A 395 -0.34 1.94 -4.16
CA ILE A 395 0.04 2.86 -3.09
C ILE A 395 1.00 2.18 -2.11
N ALA A 396 1.94 2.95 -1.56
CA ALA A 396 2.82 2.50 -0.49
C ALA A 396 2.94 3.55 0.61
N ILE A 397 3.00 3.10 1.85
CA ILE A 397 3.08 3.98 3.02
C ILE A 397 4.15 3.46 3.98
N THR A 398 4.94 4.38 4.52
CA THR A 398 5.79 4.12 5.69
C THR A 398 5.52 5.15 6.77
N ALA A 399 5.46 4.68 8.01
CA ALA A 399 5.39 5.54 9.19
C ALA A 399 6.76 5.99 9.71
N GLN A 400 7.84 5.55 9.08
CA GLN A 400 9.20 5.93 9.47
C GLN A 400 9.53 7.35 8.99
N THR A 401 10.28 8.09 9.80
CA THR A 401 10.80 9.41 9.42
C THR A 401 11.79 9.29 8.27
N ILE A 402 11.52 9.99 7.17
CA ILE A 402 12.38 10.04 5.99
C ILE A 402 12.90 11.46 5.80
N GLY A 403 14.17 11.67 6.16
CA GLY A 403 14.83 12.97 6.11
C GLY A 403 14.02 14.08 6.81
N ALA A 404 14.25 15.33 6.42
CA ALA A 404 13.49 16.48 6.92
C ALA A 404 12.15 16.69 6.18
N GLN A 405 11.99 16.11 4.98
CA GLN A 405 10.83 16.33 4.12
C GLN A 405 9.58 15.55 4.59
N TYR A 406 9.79 14.40 5.24
CA TYR A 406 8.72 13.47 5.62
C TYR A 406 8.86 13.06 7.10
N PRO A 407 8.71 14.00 8.04
CA PRO A 407 8.98 13.76 9.46
C PRO A 407 8.05 12.73 10.11
N GLN A 408 6.81 12.61 9.62
CA GLN A 408 5.79 11.67 10.15
C GLN A 408 5.50 10.49 9.21
N GLY A 409 6.37 10.26 8.23
CA GLY A 409 6.17 9.24 7.20
C GLY A 409 5.83 9.79 5.82
N LEU A 410 5.86 8.89 4.86
CA LEU A 410 5.68 9.15 3.43
C LEU A 410 4.63 8.19 2.89
N MET A 411 3.69 8.74 2.12
CA MET A 411 2.81 7.99 1.23
C MET A 411 3.26 8.24 -0.21
N VAL A 412 3.37 7.18 -1.00
CA VAL A 412 3.62 7.24 -2.43
C VAL A 412 2.39 6.66 -3.13
N VAL A 413 1.91 7.36 -4.14
CA VAL A 413 0.76 6.92 -4.95
C VAL A 413 1.14 6.94 -6.40
N GLN A 414 0.62 6.00 -7.18
CA GLN A 414 0.63 6.10 -8.63
C GLN A 414 -0.35 7.19 -9.10
N ASP A 415 -0.02 7.84 -10.20
CA ASP A 415 -0.92 8.73 -10.93
C ASP A 415 -1.04 8.27 -12.38
N GLY A 416 -2.24 7.83 -12.75
CA GLY A 416 -2.58 7.31 -14.07
C GLY A 416 -2.75 8.39 -15.14
N ASN A 417 -2.93 9.66 -14.75
CA ASN A 417 -3.01 10.78 -15.69
C ASN A 417 -2.16 11.96 -15.25
N ASP A 418 -0.85 11.75 -15.30
CA ASP A 418 0.11 12.82 -15.01
C ASP A 418 -0.15 14.03 -15.92
N GLU A 419 -0.06 15.26 -15.41
CA GLU A 419 -0.25 16.53 -16.14
C GLU A 419 1.10 17.24 -16.41
N PRO A 420 1.20 18.17 -17.37
CA PRO A 420 0.22 18.55 -18.38
C PRO A 420 0.17 17.57 -19.56
N ILE A 421 -1.00 17.43 -20.20
CA ILE A 421 -1.21 16.55 -21.36
C ILE A 421 -0.11 16.73 -22.41
N SER A 422 0.40 15.61 -22.92
CA SER A 422 1.42 15.56 -23.96
C SER A 422 0.88 14.93 -25.23
N PHE A 423 1.39 15.35 -26.39
CA PHE A 423 0.98 14.84 -27.70
C PHE A 423 2.16 14.26 -28.48
N ASP A 424 1.92 13.23 -29.28
CA ASP A 424 2.90 12.69 -30.21
C ASP A 424 3.05 13.56 -31.48
N SER A 425 3.96 13.16 -32.38
CA SER A 425 4.21 13.89 -33.64
C SER A 425 3.02 13.92 -34.61
N LYS A 426 1.96 13.13 -34.34
CA LYS A 426 0.72 13.09 -35.12
C LYS A 426 -0.43 13.83 -34.42
N GLY A 427 -0.18 14.46 -33.27
CA GLY A 427 -1.19 15.19 -32.50
C GLY A 427 -2.09 14.28 -31.66
N ARG A 428 -1.72 13.02 -31.44
CA ARG A 428 -2.46 12.10 -30.54
C ARG A 428 -1.96 12.28 -29.12
N GLN A 429 -2.86 12.29 -28.14
CA GLN A 429 -2.47 12.35 -26.73
C GLN A 429 -1.64 11.11 -26.37
N ARG A 430 -0.60 11.32 -25.57
CA ARG A 430 0.23 10.25 -25.01
C ARG A 430 -0.26 9.96 -23.60
N GLU A 431 -0.47 8.68 -23.31
CA GLU A 431 -0.72 8.18 -21.96
C GLU A 431 0.56 8.35 -21.14
N LYS A 432 0.41 8.89 -19.94
CA LYS A 432 1.54 9.20 -19.09
C LYS A 432 1.21 9.08 -17.62
N THR A 433 2.14 8.45 -16.93
CA THR A 433 1.98 8.05 -15.53
C THR A 433 3.24 8.38 -14.75
N ASN A 434 3.12 8.60 -13.44
CA ASN A 434 4.26 8.68 -12.54
C ASN A 434 3.84 8.32 -11.10
N PHE A 435 4.71 8.63 -10.14
CA PHE A 435 4.37 8.50 -8.72
C PHE A 435 4.43 9.86 -8.02
N LYS A 436 3.43 10.16 -7.18
CA LYS A 436 3.41 11.33 -6.31
C LYS A 436 3.86 10.97 -4.90
N LEU A 437 4.70 11.80 -4.29
CA LEU A 437 5.20 11.65 -2.93
C LEU A 437 4.48 12.64 -2.01
N VAL A 438 3.79 12.12 -0.99
CA VAL A 438 2.92 12.89 -0.09
C VAL A 438 3.36 12.70 1.36
N SER A 439 3.63 13.81 2.06
CA SER A 439 3.88 13.76 3.50
C SER A 439 2.64 13.29 4.26
N TRP A 440 2.79 12.24 5.06
CA TRP A 440 1.70 11.71 5.89
C TRP A 440 1.16 12.75 6.88
N GLU A 441 1.98 13.71 7.29
CA GLU A 441 1.56 14.82 8.14
C GLU A 441 0.43 15.63 7.51
N LYS A 442 0.46 15.88 6.19
CA LYS A 442 -0.61 16.60 5.49
C LYS A 442 -1.95 15.84 5.59
N ILE A 443 -1.90 14.52 5.43
CA ILE A 443 -3.07 13.64 5.52
C ILE A 443 -3.61 13.64 6.96
N LYS A 444 -2.74 13.53 7.98
CA LYS A 444 -3.15 13.65 9.39
C LYS A 444 -3.83 14.99 9.69
N ARG A 445 -3.34 16.11 9.14
CA ARG A 445 -3.98 17.44 9.30
C ARG A 445 -5.33 17.53 8.65
N TYR A 446 -5.45 17.01 7.44
CA TYR A 446 -6.69 17.01 6.68
C TYR A 446 -7.78 16.20 7.38
N LEU A 447 -7.46 14.97 7.79
CA LEU A 447 -8.38 14.06 8.47
C LEU A 447 -8.45 14.26 10.00
N LYS A 448 -7.71 15.23 10.54
CA LYS A 448 -7.64 15.55 11.99
C LYS A 448 -7.27 14.35 12.87
N LEU A 449 -6.31 13.54 12.43
CA LEU A 449 -5.87 12.29 13.06
C LEU A 449 -4.95 12.46 14.28
N TYR A 450 -5.00 13.61 14.95
CA TYR A 450 -4.09 13.90 16.08
C TYR A 450 -4.64 13.38 17.40
N SER A 451 -3.76 12.81 18.22
CA SER A 451 -4.09 12.59 19.63
C SER A 451 -4.11 13.92 20.40
N GLN A 452 -4.86 14.01 21.49
CA GLN A 452 -4.86 15.19 22.38
C GLN A 452 -3.45 15.54 22.90
N TYR A 453 -2.54 14.56 23.01
CA TYR A 453 -1.15 14.75 23.46
C TYR A 453 -0.20 15.21 22.34
N GLU A 454 -0.38 14.71 21.11
CA GLU A 454 0.39 15.18 19.94
C GLU A 454 0.11 16.66 19.64
N TRP A 455 -1.14 17.08 19.82
CA TRP A 455 -1.54 18.49 19.74
C TRP A 455 -0.77 19.37 20.74
N LEU A 456 -0.57 18.90 21.97
CA LEU A 456 0.13 19.62 23.04
C LEU A 456 1.67 19.64 22.88
N LEU A 457 2.27 18.56 22.37
CA LEU A 457 3.73 18.46 22.17
C LEU A 457 4.20 19.17 20.90
N GLY A 458 3.42 19.13 19.81
CA GLY A 458 3.69 19.94 18.62
C GLY A 458 3.73 21.44 18.95
N ALA A 459 2.81 21.88 19.81
CA ALA A 459 2.78 23.25 20.33
C ALA A 459 3.95 23.61 21.27
N ALA A 460 4.78 22.65 21.71
CA ALA A 460 5.90 22.88 22.62
C ALA A 460 7.28 22.87 21.92
N VAL A 461 7.43 22.13 20.82
CA VAL A 461 8.69 22.04 20.05
C VAL A 461 8.94 23.32 19.25
N GLU A 462 7.92 23.95 18.66
CA GLU A 462 8.07 25.24 17.95
C GLU A 462 8.30 26.45 18.86
N ARG A 463 8.05 26.34 20.17
CA ARG A 463 8.40 27.40 21.14
C ARG A 463 9.91 27.52 21.37
N ARG A 464 10.69 26.55 20.90
CA ARG A 464 12.15 26.62 20.86
C ARG A 464 12.57 26.75 19.40
N GLY A 465 12.56 27.98 18.89
CA GLY A 465 13.31 28.33 17.68
C GLY A 465 14.78 27.93 17.81
N PRO A 466 15.58 28.00 16.72
CA PRO A 466 16.95 27.52 16.73
C PRO A 466 17.72 28.18 17.88
N MET A 467 18.14 27.37 18.87
CA MET A 467 19.17 27.81 19.80
C MET A 467 20.45 27.91 19.00
N SER A 468 20.83 29.14 18.67
CA SER A 468 22.21 29.46 18.36
C SER A 468 23.08 29.08 19.55
N LEU A 469 23.95 28.09 19.38
CA LEU A 469 25.24 27.97 20.05
C LEU A 469 26.24 27.37 19.07
#